data_AF-Q9RZR0-F1
#
_entry.id   AF-Q9RZR0-F1
#
_cell.length_a   1.000
_cell.length_b   1.000
_cell.length_c   1.000
_cell.angle_alpha   90.00
_cell.angle_beta   90.00
_cell.angle_gamma   90.00
#
_symmetry.space_group_name_H-M   'P 1'
#
loop_
_entity.id
_entity.type
_entity.pdbx_description
1 polymer ?
#
loop_
_entity_poly.entity_id
_entity_poly.type
_entity_poly.pdbx_seq_one_letter_code
_entity_poly.pdbx_strand_id
1 'polypeptide(L)'
;MQVMALCTVNVSSQVADGSNKTGTTFGKYDWKYNSLNGVKWEGTMTSHTLRCQRGTNVTMDQGGNGTLKNGSNTLNYTYKSSIAKKETADGDIWTPTVSVDIPAQQWTSPVGVYKDTVSMDISWN
;
A
#
# COMPACT_ATOMS: atom_id res chain seq x y z
N MET A 1 34.27 2.98 -5.62
CA MET A 1 33.52 2.53 -4.44
C MET A 1 32.07 2.37 -4.88
N GLN A 2 31.52 1.15 -4.91
CA GLN A 2 30.15 0.91 -5.34
C GLN A 2 29.25 1.14 -4.13
N VAL A 3 28.40 2.17 -4.18
CA VAL A 3 27.46 2.49 -3.08
C VAL A 3 26.44 1.35 -3.02
N MET A 4 26.47 0.56 -1.95
CA MET A 4 25.45 -0.47 -1.74
C MET A 4 24.12 0.21 -1.43
N ALA A 5 23.06 -0.27 -2.06
CA ALA A 5 21.73 0.25 -1.81
C ALA A 5 21.27 -0.09 -0.39
N LEU A 6 20.74 0.89 0.34
CA LEU A 6 20.19 0.66 1.68
C LEU A 6 18.94 -0.22 1.63
N CYS A 7 18.12 -0.07 0.59
CA CYS A 7 16.92 -0.87 0.34
C CYS A 7 16.71 -1.13 -1.18
N THR A 8 16.09 -2.25 -1.51
CA THR A 8 15.70 -2.67 -2.88
C THR A 8 14.26 -3.19 -2.92
N VAL A 9 13.56 -2.98 -4.03
CA VAL A 9 12.16 -3.40 -4.24
C VAL A 9 12.08 -4.58 -5.19
N ASN A 10 11.29 -5.61 -4.87
CA ASN A 10 11.28 -6.89 -5.59
C ASN A 10 10.73 -6.86 -7.05
N VAL A 11 10.24 -5.74 -7.58
CA VAL A 11 9.64 -5.65 -8.95
C VAL A 11 10.24 -4.58 -9.86
N SER A 12 11.14 -3.74 -9.37
CA SER A 12 11.83 -2.79 -10.24
C SER A 12 13.24 -2.54 -9.73
N SER A 13 14.15 -2.37 -10.67
CA SER A 13 15.53 -1.94 -10.48
C SER A 13 15.68 -0.53 -9.89
N GLN A 14 14.72 -0.05 -9.10
CA GLN A 14 14.85 1.19 -8.37
C GLN A 14 15.72 0.98 -7.13
N VAL A 15 17.01 1.16 -7.39
CA VAL A 15 18.09 1.21 -6.41
C VAL A 15 17.93 2.50 -5.59
N ALA A 16 17.80 2.38 -4.27
CA ALA A 16 18.02 3.49 -3.36
C ALA A 16 19.53 3.56 -3.14
N ASP A 17 20.21 4.46 -3.84
CA ASP A 17 21.67 4.68 -3.86
C ASP A 17 22.25 5.24 -2.55
N GLY A 18 21.66 4.89 -1.40
CA GLY A 18 22.09 5.38 -0.09
C GLY A 18 21.63 6.80 0.24
N SER A 19 20.85 7.46 -0.63
CA SER A 19 20.14 8.69 -0.29
C SER A 19 18.78 8.38 0.34
N ASN A 20 18.42 9.10 1.41
CA ASN A 20 17.06 9.09 1.96
C ASN A 20 16.08 9.42 0.84
N LYS A 21 15.38 8.42 0.30
CA LYS A 21 14.31 8.68 -0.67
C LYS A 21 13.01 8.92 0.09
N THR A 22 12.75 10.18 0.42
CA THR A 22 11.42 10.64 0.80
C THR A 22 10.54 10.72 -0.44
N GLY A 23 9.31 10.19 -0.40
CA GLY A 23 8.33 10.31 -1.49
C GLY A 23 8.48 9.30 -2.63
N THR A 24 9.07 8.12 -2.38
CA THR A 24 9.02 7.03 -3.38
C THR A 24 7.70 6.31 -3.25
N THR A 25 6.82 6.47 -4.24
CA THR A 25 5.58 5.69 -4.33
C THR A 25 5.93 4.22 -4.57
N PHE A 26 5.74 3.42 -3.53
CA PHE A 26 6.11 2.03 -3.46
C PHE A 26 5.11 1.10 -4.13
N GLY A 27 3.84 1.47 -4.10
CA GLY A 27 2.76 0.68 -4.68
C GLY A 27 1.54 1.52 -4.97
N LYS A 28 0.81 1.14 -6.02
CA LYS A 28 -0.54 1.61 -6.30
C LYS A 28 -1.49 0.44 -6.06
N TYR A 29 -2.51 0.68 -5.25
CA TYR A 29 -3.49 -0.32 -4.85
C TYR A 29 -4.84 0.06 -5.43
N ASP A 30 -5.36 -0.77 -6.33
CA ASP A 30 -6.69 -0.59 -6.87
C ASP A 30 -7.71 -1.35 -6.00
N TRP A 31 -8.55 -0.59 -5.32
CA TRP A 31 -9.59 -1.14 -4.47
C TRP A 31 -10.86 -1.32 -5.27
N LYS A 32 -11.55 -2.44 -5.07
CA LYS A 32 -12.83 -2.75 -5.70
C LYS A 32 -13.80 -3.26 -4.65
N TYR A 33 -14.86 -2.50 -4.39
CA TYR A 33 -15.96 -2.95 -3.54
C TYR A 33 -17.15 -3.34 -4.41
N ASN A 34 -17.79 -4.48 -4.10
CA ASN A 34 -18.98 -4.98 -4.80
C ASN A 34 -20.14 -5.15 -3.82
N SER A 35 -21.18 -4.34 -3.99
CA SER A 35 -22.38 -4.37 -3.15
C SER A 35 -23.42 -5.41 -3.56
N LEU A 36 -23.26 -6.16 -4.67
CA LEU A 36 -24.29 -7.08 -5.20
C LEU A 36 -24.83 -8.09 -4.17
N ASN A 37 -24.05 -8.44 -3.15
CA ASN A 37 -24.42 -9.43 -2.13
C ASN A 37 -24.09 -8.99 -0.69
N GLY A 38 -23.77 -7.71 -0.45
CA GLY A 38 -23.20 -7.26 0.83
C GLY A 38 -21.84 -7.90 1.17
N VAL A 39 -21.23 -8.62 0.22
CA VAL A 39 -19.96 -9.32 0.40
C VAL A 39 -18.83 -8.31 0.32
N LYS A 40 -18.13 -8.13 1.43
CA LYS A 40 -16.89 -7.36 1.51
C LYS A 40 -15.86 -8.04 0.60
N TRP A 41 -15.54 -7.42 -0.53
CA TRP A 41 -14.38 -7.79 -1.32
C TRP A 41 -13.17 -6.98 -0.87
N GLU A 42 -12.09 -7.69 -0.58
CA GLU A 42 -10.76 -7.13 -0.32
C GLU A 42 -10.13 -6.72 -1.66
N GLY A 43 -9.54 -5.53 -1.71
CA GLY A 43 -8.88 -5.02 -2.91
C GLY A 43 -7.75 -5.93 -3.38
N THR A 44 -7.48 -5.91 -4.68
CA THR A 44 -6.38 -6.70 -5.24
C THR A 44 -5.07 -6.02 -4.89
N MET A 45 -4.36 -6.60 -3.93
CA MET A 45 -3.04 -6.15 -3.49
C MET A 45 -1.98 -6.66 -4.48
N THR A 46 -1.24 -5.74 -5.10
CA THR A 46 0.07 -6.07 -5.68
C THR A 46 1.12 -5.64 -4.68
N SER A 47 1.28 -6.38 -3.57
CA SER A 47 2.27 -5.99 -2.54
C SER A 47 3.66 -6.27 -3.07
N HIS A 48 4.50 -5.24 -3.06
CA HIS A 48 5.93 -5.43 -3.24
C HIS A 48 6.58 -5.62 -1.88
N THR A 49 7.68 -6.35 -1.83
CA THR A 49 8.51 -6.48 -0.62
C THR A 49 9.73 -5.58 -0.76
N LEU A 50 10.12 -4.92 0.33
CA LEU A 50 11.41 -4.23 0.43
C LEU A 50 12.42 -5.15 1.09
N ARG A 51 13.62 -5.21 0.52
CA ARG A 51 14.79 -5.82 1.14
C ARG A 51 15.77 -4.73 1.50
N CYS A 52 16.05 -4.58 2.79
CA CYS A 52 16.91 -3.54 3.33
C CYS A 52 18.11 -4.13 4.07
N GLN A 53 19.16 -3.33 4.22
CA GLN A 53 20.25 -3.66 5.14
C GLN A 53 19.71 -3.79 6.57
N ARG A 54 20.40 -4.62 7.36
CA ARG A 54 19.99 -4.86 8.74
C ARG A 54 20.04 -3.57 9.55
N GLY A 55 18.95 -3.24 10.24
CA GLY A 55 18.87 -2.05 11.09
C GLY A 55 18.40 -0.78 10.38
N THR A 56 18.12 -0.83 9.07
CA THR A 56 17.45 0.27 8.37
C THR A 56 16.04 0.45 8.92
N ASN A 57 15.71 1.66 9.38
CA ASN A 57 14.34 1.97 9.77
C ASN A 57 13.53 2.32 8.54
N VAL A 58 12.38 1.68 8.38
CA VAL A 58 11.46 1.95 7.30
C VAL A 58 10.18 2.52 7.89
N THR A 59 9.75 3.66 7.35
CA THR A 59 8.47 4.28 7.68
C THR A 59 7.63 4.39 6.42
N MET A 60 6.32 4.47 6.62
CA MET A 60 5.34 4.38 5.57
C MET A 60 4.32 5.49 5.79
N ASP A 61 4.13 6.31 4.76
CA ASP A 61 3.10 7.32 4.68
C ASP A 61 2.11 6.99 3.56
N GLN A 62 0.90 7.52 3.68
CA GLN A 62 -0.28 7.01 3.01
C GLN A 62 -0.94 8.10 2.18
N GLY A 63 -1.16 7.84 0.89
CA GLY A 63 -1.92 8.70 -0.01
C GLY A 63 -3.18 8.00 -0.52
N GLY A 64 -4.35 8.62 -0.35
CA GLY A 64 -5.60 8.10 -0.90
C GLY A 64 -6.70 9.16 -0.82
N ASN A 65 -7.72 9.04 -1.68
CA ASN A 65 -8.81 10.02 -1.70
C ASN A 65 -9.85 9.79 -0.61
N GLY A 66 -9.80 8.65 0.09
CA GLY A 66 -10.77 8.28 1.14
C GLY A 66 -12.16 7.94 0.60
N THR A 67 -12.33 7.88 -0.73
CA THR A 67 -13.62 7.63 -1.38
C THR A 67 -13.50 6.64 -2.55
N LEU A 68 -14.28 5.56 -2.54
CA LEU A 68 -14.49 4.70 -3.71
C LEU A 68 -15.60 5.27 -4.59
N LYS A 69 -15.43 5.26 -5.91
CA LYS A 69 -16.38 5.84 -6.87
C LYS A 69 -16.99 4.80 -7.81
N ASN A 70 -18.27 4.95 -8.10
CA ASN A 70 -19.01 4.21 -9.14
C ASN A 70 -19.96 5.19 -9.86
N GLY A 71 -19.50 5.75 -10.98
CA GLY A 71 -20.19 6.87 -11.63
C GLY A 71 -20.31 8.06 -10.68
N SER A 72 -21.53 8.54 -10.45
CA SER A 72 -21.82 9.62 -9.49
C SER A 72 -21.94 9.14 -8.04
N ASN A 73 -21.97 7.82 -7.78
CA ASN A 73 -22.06 7.28 -6.43
C ASN A 73 -20.68 7.21 -5.78
N THR A 74 -20.63 7.52 -4.48
CA THR A 74 -19.39 7.51 -3.70
C THR A 74 -19.59 6.73 -2.40
N LEU A 75 -18.54 6.02 -1.98
CA LEU A 75 -18.45 5.35 -0.69
C LEU A 75 -17.23 5.89 0.05
N ASN A 76 -17.43 6.43 1.23
CA ASN A 76 -16.32 6.79 2.11
C ASN A 76 -15.71 5.51 2.69
N TYR A 77 -14.39 5.46 2.75
CA TYR A 77 -13.65 4.40 3.43
C TYR A 77 -12.62 4.99 4.38
N THR A 78 -12.30 4.23 5.42
CA THR A 78 -11.08 4.44 6.19
C THR A 78 -10.05 3.44 5.72
N TYR A 79 -8.78 3.84 5.67
CA TYR A 79 -7.70 2.92 5.38
C TYR A 79 -7.02 2.51 6.69
N LYS A 80 -6.50 1.29 6.71
CA LYS A 80 -5.60 0.79 7.73
C LYS A 80 -4.38 0.25 6.99
N SER A 81 -3.21 0.77 7.34
CA SER A 81 -1.96 0.24 6.84
C SER A 81 -1.10 -0.27 7.96
N SER A 82 -0.23 -1.20 7.62
CA SER A 82 0.81 -1.69 8.49
C SER A 82 2.03 -2.06 7.66
N ILE A 83 3.20 -2.05 8.28
CA ILE A 83 4.41 -2.57 7.67
C ILE A 83 5.00 -3.61 8.60
N ALA A 84 5.17 -4.83 8.10
CA ALA A 84 5.74 -5.93 8.87
C ALA A 84 7.23 -6.07 8.56
N LYS A 85 8.06 -6.21 9.61
CA LYS A 85 9.49 -6.52 9.50
C LYS A 85 9.72 -8.01 9.69
N LYS A 86 10.54 -8.62 8.84
CA LYS A 86 11.09 -9.96 9.02
C LYS A 86 12.61 -9.93 8.83
N GLU A 87 13.35 -10.32 9.85
CA GLU A 87 14.81 -10.42 9.79
C GLU A 87 15.22 -11.72 9.08
N THR A 88 16.23 -11.64 8.21
CA THR A 88 16.80 -12.77 7.48
C THR A 88 18.33 -12.75 7.56
N ALA A 89 18.96 -13.83 7.08
CA ALA A 89 20.43 -13.90 7.01
C ALA A 89 21.02 -12.77 6.15
N ASP A 90 20.31 -12.38 5.09
CA ASP A 90 20.78 -11.42 4.08
C ASP A 90 20.33 -9.97 4.34
N GLY A 91 19.64 -9.70 5.46
CA GLY A 91 19.11 -8.38 5.80
C GLY A 91 17.66 -8.43 6.29
N ASP A 92 16.98 -7.28 6.26
CA ASP A 92 15.62 -7.13 6.74
C ASP A 92 14.63 -7.07 5.58
N ILE A 93 13.53 -7.82 5.66
CA ILE A 93 12.43 -7.77 4.70
C ILE A 93 11.29 -6.97 5.32
N TRP A 94 10.83 -5.95 4.61
CA TRP A 94 9.66 -5.17 4.99
C TRP A 94 8.50 -5.44 4.02
N THR A 95 7.35 -5.79 4.58
CA THR A 95 6.13 -6.11 3.84
C THR A 95 5.03 -5.12 4.23
N PRO A 96 4.79 -4.10 3.40
CA PRO A 96 3.69 -3.18 3.60
C PRO A 96 2.35 -3.81 3.22
N THR A 97 1.35 -3.57 4.05
CA THR A 97 -0.03 -3.99 3.87
C THR A 97 -0.94 -2.78 3.95
N VAL A 98 -1.93 -2.70 3.08
CA VAL A 98 -3.05 -1.75 3.17
C VAL A 98 -4.35 -2.54 3.15
N SER A 99 -5.30 -2.09 3.95
CA SER A 99 -6.68 -2.55 3.97
C SER A 99 -7.59 -1.32 4.01
N VAL A 100 -8.80 -1.45 3.49
CA VAL A 100 -9.82 -0.41 3.58
C VAL A 100 -11.03 -0.96 4.32
N ASP A 101 -11.68 -0.11 5.10
CA ASP A 101 -12.89 -0.43 5.84
C ASP A 101 -14.01 0.54 5.46
N ILE A 102 -15.14 -0.03 5.05
CA ILE A 102 -16.35 0.70 4.63
C ILE A 102 -17.35 0.69 5.80
N PRO A 103 -17.73 1.84 6.34
CA PRO A 103 -18.76 1.95 7.38
C PRO A 103 -20.06 1.23 7.01
N ALA A 104 -20.64 0.50 7.96
CA ALA A 104 -21.83 -0.33 7.77
C ALA A 104 -23.04 0.45 7.22
N GLN A 105 -23.16 1.74 7.56
CA GLN A 105 -24.25 2.62 7.11
C GLN A 105 -24.29 2.79 5.59
N GLN A 106 -23.17 2.56 4.90
CA GLN A 106 -23.06 2.73 3.46
C GLN A 106 -23.26 1.41 2.68
N TRP A 107 -23.54 0.29 3.34
CA TRP A 107 -23.72 -1.02 2.69
C TRP A 107 -25.05 -1.12 1.92
N THR A 108 -25.96 -0.16 2.10
CA THR A 108 -27.20 -0.01 1.33
C THR A 108 -27.01 0.75 0.02
N SER A 109 -25.78 1.17 -0.29
CA SER A 109 -25.47 1.91 -1.52
C SER A 109 -25.80 1.08 -2.77
N PRO A 110 -26.10 1.75 -3.91
CA PRO A 110 -26.48 1.07 -5.14
C PRO A 110 -25.51 -0.05 -5.51
N VAL A 111 -26.07 -1.12 -6.05
CA VAL A 111 -25.35 -2.27 -6.56
C VAL A 111 -24.34 -1.85 -7.64
N GLY A 112 -23.07 -2.21 -7.47
CA GLY A 112 -22.06 -2.09 -8.52
C GLY A 112 -20.62 -2.15 -8.02
N VAL A 113 -19.68 -1.84 -8.92
CA VAL A 113 -18.24 -1.89 -8.64
C VAL A 113 -17.73 -0.48 -8.34
N TYR A 114 -17.27 -0.26 -7.11
CA TYR A 114 -16.70 1.01 -6.68
C TYR A 114 -15.17 0.92 -6.66
N LYS A 115 -14.49 1.95 -7.17
CA LYS A 115 -13.03 1.95 -7.33
C LYS A 115 -12.35 3.17 -6.72
N ASP A 116 -11.15 2.99 -6.21
CA ASP A 116 -10.19 4.05 -5.91
C ASP A 116 -8.76 3.51 -6.06
N THR A 117 -7.81 4.43 -6.22
CA THR A 117 -6.38 4.11 -6.24
C THR A 117 -5.73 4.70 -4.99
N VAL A 118 -5.17 3.84 -4.15
CA VAL A 118 -4.37 4.23 -2.98
C VAL A 118 -2.90 4.16 -3.39
N SER A 119 -2.13 5.17 -3.01
CA SER A 119 -0.68 5.22 -3.19
C SER A 119 0.00 5.15 -1.82
N MET A 120 1.18 4.53 -1.77
CA MET A 120 1.94 4.44 -0.54
C MET A 120 3.34 4.99 -0.77
N ASP A 121 3.75 5.92 0.08
CA ASP A 121 5.09 6.45 0.06
C ASP A 121 5.89 5.81 1.18
N ILE A 122 7.06 5.26 0.85
CA ILE A 122 7.95 4.64 1.82
C ILE A 122 9.21 5.48 1.92
N SER A 123 9.66 5.70 3.15
CA SER A 123 10.93 6.36 3.45
C SER A 123 11.76 5.53 4.42
N TRP A 124 13.07 5.69 4.34
CA TRP A 124 14.04 5.00 5.19
C TRP A 124 15.24 5.90 5.50
N ASN A 125 16.02 5.53 6.51
CA ASN A 125 17.24 6.23 6.96
C ASN A 125 18.53 5.45 6.72
#